data_AF-A0A5R2MUL1-F1
#
_entry.id   AF-A0A5R2MUL1-F1
#
_cell.length_a   1.000
_cell.length_b   1.000
_cell.length_c   1.000
_cell.angle_alpha   90.00
_cell.angle_beta   90.00
_cell.angle_gamma   90.00
#
_symmetry.space_group_name_H-M   'P 1'
#
loop_
_entity.id
_entity.type
_entity.pdbx_description
1 polymer ?
#
loop_
_entity_poly.entity_id
_entity_poly.type
_entity_poly.pdbx_seq_one_letter_code
_entity_poly.pdbx_strand_id
1 'polypeptide(L)'
;VNRAQLTLSDKFPFVFARGTPQVDDSFEMIRLARGLSEDEFRSGAHCYTVINTNSPRQLDIPMAQGIIDFAKAGQVLIITPFCLAGAMAPITVAGALTLQHAE
;
A
#
# COMPACT_ATOMS: atom_id res chain seq x y z
N VAL A 1 6.62 -11.70 7.54
CA VAL A 1 7.31 -10.39 7.59
C VAL A 1 6.82 -9.54 8.76
N ASN A 2 5.51 -9.35 8.94
CA ASN A 2 4.96 -8.50 10.02
C ASN A 2 5.46 -8.85 11.42
N ARG A 3 5.45 -10.13 11.81
CA ARG A 3 5.99 -10.55 13.12
C ARG A 3 7.41 -10.04 13.34
N ALA A 4 8.30 -10.22 12.37
CA ALA A 4 9.68 -9.75 12.48
C ALA A 4 9.76 -8.22 12.59
N GLN A 5 8.97 -7.48 11.80
CA GLN A 5 8.90 -6.02 11.92
C GLN A 5 8.46 -5.56 13.31
N LEU A 6 7.51 -6.27 13.93
CA LEU A 6 6.95 -5.90 15.24
C LEU A 6 7.79 -6.37 16.43
N THR A 7 8.56 -7.45 16.28
CA THR A 7 9.37 -8.00 17.38
C THR A 7 10.83 -7.60 17.34
N LEU A 8 11.35 -7.20 16.17
CA LEU A 8 12.77 -6.89 15.96
C LEU A 8 13.03 -5.42 15.62
N SER A 9 12.00 -4.58 15.61
CA SER A 9 12.08 -3.17 15.26
C SER A 9 10.93 -2.39 15.91
N ASP A 10 11.15 -1.10 16.11
CA ASP A 10 10.18 -0.10 16.57
C ASP A 10 9.76 0.88 15.44
N LYS A 11 10.37 0.75 14.26
CA LYS A 11 10.08 1.57 13.08
C LYS A 11 8.64 1.39 12.57
N PHE A 12 8.21 2.36 11.76
CA PHE A 12 6.91 2.36 11.11
C PHE A 12 6.77 1.17 10.13
N PRO A 13 5.81 0.24 10.34
CA PRO A 13 5.77 -1.03 9.63
C PRO A 13 5.19 -0.90 8.21
N PHE A 14 5.78 -1.64 7.28
CA PHE A 14 5.25 -1.85 5.93
C PHE A 14 4.34 -3.07 5.88
N VAL A 15 3.23 -2.99 5.15
CA VAL A 15 2.30 -4.11 4.95
C VAL A 15 2.15 -4.39 3.46
N PHE A 16 2.20 -5.67 3.08
CA PHE A 16 1.99 -6.10 1.70
C PHE A 16 0.48 -6.20 1.39
N ALA A 17 0.01 -5.46 0.39
CA ALA A 17 -1.37 -5.51 -0.10
C ALA A 17 -1.61 -6.69 -1.06
N ARG A 18 -1.52 -7.94 -0.58
CA ARG A 18 -1.71 -9.16 -1.42
C ARG A 18 -3.12 -9.76 -1.30
N GLY A 19 -4.09 -8.96 -0.86
CA GLY A 19 -5.48 -9.37 -0.68
C GLY A 19 -5.97 -9.16 0.76
N THR A 20 -7.28 -8.95 0.89
CA THR A 20 -7.93 -8.55 2.13
C THR A 20 -7.60 -9.40 3.34
N PRO A 21 -7.63 -10.75 3.29
CA PRO A 21 -7.33 -11.55 4.48
C PRO A 21 -5.93 -11.28 5.06
N GLN A 22 -4.94 -11.06 4.19
CA GLN A 22 -3.58 -10.75 4.64
C GLN A 22 -3.47 -9.34 5.20
N VAL A 23 -4.19 -8.37 4.61
CA VAL A 23 -4.20 -6.99 5.10
C VAL A 23 -4.88 -6.92 6.46
N ASP A 24 -6.02 -7.58 6.63
CA ASP A 24 -6.76 -7.66 7.88
C ASP A 24 -5.92 -8.30 9.00
N ASP A 25 -5.28 -9.44 8.71
CA ASP A 25 -4.34 -10.07 9.65
C ASP A 25 -3.19 -9.12 10.03
N SER A 26 -2.70 -8.34 9.06
CA SER A 26 -1.63 -7.38 9.30
C SER A 26 -2.08 -6.26 10.23
N PHE A 27 -3.27 -5.69 9.99
CA PHE A 27 -3.85 -4.64 10.83
C PHE A 27 -4.09 -5.14 12.25
N GLU A 28 -4.66 -6.34 12.41
CA GLU A 28 -4.89 -6.92 13.73
C GLU A 28 -3.58 -7.17 14.49
N MET A 29 -2.55 -7.71 13.81
CA MET A 29 -1.23 -7.87 14.42
C MET A 29 -0.63 -6.55 14.90
N ILE A 30 -0.73 -5.48 14.10
CA ILE A 30 -0.20 -4.15 14.44
C ILE A 30 -0.99 -3.57 15.62
N ARG A 31 -2.32 -3.66 15.57
CA ARG A 31 -3.23 -3.19 16.61
C ARG A 31 -2.91 -3.85 17.96
N LEU A 32 -2.80 -5.18 17.98
CA LEU A 32 -2.44 -5.95 19.18
C LEU A 32 -1.04 -5.61 19.69
N ALA A 33 -0.03 -5.55 18.81
CA ALA A 33 1.34 -5.24 19.20
C ALA A 33 1.50 -3.82 19.79
N ARG A 34 0.62 -2.89 19.38
CA ARG A 34 0.61 -1.51 19.89
C ARG A 34 -0.42 -1.26 21.00
N GLY A 35 -1.20 -2.27 21.39
CA GLY A 35 -2.23 -2.14 22.43
C GLY A 35 -3.36 -1.17 22.06
N LEU A 36 -3.67 -1.03 20.78
CA LEU A 36 -4.68 -0.08 20.29
C LEU A 36 -6.06 -0.71 20.31
N SER A 37 -7.08 0.07 20.64
CA SER A 37 -8.47 -0.25 20.27
C SER A 37 -8.67 -0.12 18.75
N GLU A 38 -9.82 -0.59 18.26
CA GLU A 38 -10.16 -0.44 16.84
C GLU A 38 -10.34 1.04 16.46
N ASP A 39 -10.97 1.83 17.33
CA ASP A 39 -11.18 3.26 17.11
C ASP A 39 -9.84 4.03 17.10
N GLU A 40 -8.95 3.73 18.04
CA GLU A 40 -7.60 4.32 18.06
C GLU A 40 -6.83 3.96 16.79
N PHE A 41 -6.88 2.70 16.36
CA PHE A 41 -6.22 2.26 15.14
C PHE A 41 -6.73 3.00 13.90
N ARG A 42 -8.05 3.22 13.79
CA ARG A 42 -8.66 3.96 12.66
C ARG A 42 -8.42 5.46 12.72
N SER A 43 -8.16 6.01 13.91
CA SER A 43 -7.95 7.45 14.12
C SER A 43 -6.55 7.94 13.72
N GLY A 44 -5.62 7.03 13.43
CA GLY A 44 -4.23 7.36 13.16
C GLY A 44 -3.55 6.45 12.14
N ALA A 45 -2.43 6.93 11.59
CA ALA A 45 -1.58 6.15 10.73
C ALA A 45 -0.66 5.24 11.56
N HIS A 46 -0.72 3.93 11.32
CA HIS A 46 0.09 2.94 12.04
C HIS A 46 0.91 2.02 11.15
N CYS A 47 0.55 1.93 9.88
CA CYS A 47 1.35 1.29 8.85
C CYS A 47 1.17 2.01 7.51
N TYR A 48 1.98 1.57 6.54
CA TYR A 48 1.84 1.97 5.16
C TYR A 48 1.93 0.79 4.22
N THR A 49 1.39 0.96 3.02
CA THR A 49 1.60 0.05 1.91
C THR A 49 1.99 0.80 0.65
N VAL A 50 2.44 0.02 -0.33
CA VAL A 50 2.70 0.48 -1.69
C VAL A 50 1.69 -0.22 -2.59
N ILE A 51 0.99 0.57 -3.38
CA ILE A 51 0.07 0.13 -4.41
C ILE A 51 0.73 0.41 -5.75
N ASN A 52 1.04 -0.64 -6.50
CA ASN A 52 1.58 -0.50 -7.84
C ASN A 52 0.44 -0.58 -8.86
N THR A 53 0.30 0.43 -9.72
CA THR A 53 -0.44 0.22 -10.96
C THR A 53 0.42 -0.61 -11.89
N ASN A 54 -0.23 -1.50 -12.63
CA ASN A 54 0.37 -2.30 -13.67
C ASN A 54 0.35 -1.47 -14.96
N SER A 55 1.33 -0.58 -15.11
CA SER A 55 1.36 0.34 -16.24
C SER A 55 1.44 -0.42 -17.59
N PRO A 56 0.74 0.03 -18.65
CA PRO A 56 -0.01 1.28 -18.74
C PRO A 56 -1.47 1.16 -18.29
N ARG A 57 -1.89 2.02 -17.37
CA ARG A 57 -3.29 2.32 -16.97
C ARG A 57 -4.10 1.11 -16.51
N GLN A 58 -3.47 0.16 -15.81
CA GLN A 58 -4.17 -0.98 -15.23
C GLN A 58 -3.97 -1.02 -13.72
N LEU A 59 -5.07 -1.26 -13.01
CA LEU A 59 -5.07 -1.52 -11.57
C LEU A 59 -5.53 -2.96 -11.36
N ASP A 60 -4.60 -3.82 -10.98
CA ASP A 60 -4.90 -5.24 -10.78
C ASP A 60 -5.79 -5.45 -9.54
N ILE A 61 -6.55 -6.54 -9.52
CA ILE A 61 -7.53 -6.83 -8.45
C ILE A 61 -6.91 -6.73 -7.05
N PRO A 62 -5.73 -7.32 -6.76
CA PRO A 62 -5.15 -7.21 -5.41
C PRO A 62 -4.77 -5.78 -5.02
N MET A 63 -4.36 -4.96 -5.99
CA MET A 63 -3.98 -3.56 -5.76
C MET A 63 -5.20 -2.68 -5.53
N ALA A 64 -6.27 -2.88 -6.32
CA ALA A 64 -7.56 -2.24 -6.09
C ALA A 64 -8.13 -2.59 -4.70
N GLN A 65 -8.04 -3.86 -4.32
CA GLN A 65 -8.46 -4.32 -3.00
C GLN A 65 -7.61 -3.69 -1.89
N GLY A 66 -6.30 -3.64 -2.07
CA GLY A 66 -5.39 -2.94 -1.16
C GLY A 66 -5.74 -1.47 -0.94
N ILE A 67 -6.11 -0.75 -2.01
CA ILE A 67 -6.59 0.64 -1.89
C ILE A 67 -7.82 0.72 -0.98
N ILE A 68 -8.81 -0.15 -1.24
CA ILE A 68 -10.07 -0.16 -0.47
C ILE A 68 -9.80 -0.49 1.00
N ASP A 69 -8.99 -1.51 1.28
CA ASP A 69 -8.73 -1.99 2.64
C ASP A 69 -7.99 -0.93 3.47
N PHE A 70 -6.93 -0.32 2.90
CA PHE A 70 -6.18 0.73 3.58
C PHE A 70 -7.01 2.01 3.79
N ALA A 71 -7.77 2.42 2.77
CA ALA A 71 -8.64 3.59 2.88
C ALA A 71 -9.73 3.40 3.95
N LYS A 72 -10.36 2.21 4.01
CA LYS A 72 -11.37 1.90 5.04
C LYS A 72 -10.79 1.88 6.45
N ALA A 73 -9.55 1.43 6.60
CA ALA A 73 -8.87 1.36 7.89
C ALA A 73 -8.17 2.66 8.31
N GLY A 74 -8.24 3.73 7.51
CA GLY A 74 -7.57 5.01 7.79
C GLY A 74 -6.04 4.93 7.72
N GLN A 75 -5.49 3.90 7.05
CA GLN A 75 -4.05 3.66 6.97
C GLN A 75 -3.43 4.28 5.72
N VAL A 76 -2.12 4.50 5.74
CA VAL A 76 -1.39 5.16 4.65
C VAL A 76 -1.20 4.21 3.48
N LEU A 77 -1.49 4.67 2.27
CA LEU A 77 -1.17 3.96 1.03
C LEU A 77 -0.45 4.90 0.07
N ILE A 78 0.51 4.36 -0.67
CA ILE A 78 1.32 5.12 -1.64
C ILE A 78 1.09 4.49 -3.01
N ILE A 79 0.45 5.24 -3.92
CA ILE A 79 0.28 4.82 -5.31
C ILE A 79 1.60 5.06 -6.05
N THR A 80 2.10 4.03 -6.72
CA THR A 80 3.38 4.05 -7.43
C THR A 80 3.28 3.37 -8.79
N PRO A 81 3.13 4.16 -9.85
CA PRO A 81 3.11 3.63 -11.21
C PRO A 81 4.40 2.93 -11.61
N PHE A 82 4.29 1.69 -12.12
CA PHE A 82 5.45 0.92 -12.58
C PHE A 82 5.76 1.22 -14.06
N CYS A 83 6.20 2.46 -14.30
CA CYS A 83 6.44 2.99 -15.64
C CYS A 83 7.93 2.92 -16.04
N LEU A 84 8.28 2.06 -17.01
CA LEU A 84 9.56 2.11 -17.72
C LEU A 84 9.38 2.80 -19.07
N ALA A 85 10.03 3.96 -19.26
CA ALA A 85 9.98 4.71 -20.52
C ALA A 85 10.46 3.85 -21.70
N GLY A 86 9.63 3.71 -22.73
CA GLY A 86 9.89 2.86 -23.90
C GLY A 86 9.38 1.42 -23.79
N ALA A 87 8.87 1.00 -22.62
CA ALA A 87 8.28 -0.32 -22.43
C ALA A 87 6.82 -0.21 -21.96
N MET A 88 6.60 0.28 -20.75
CA MET A 88 5.26 0.46 -20.15
C MET A 88 4.78 1.92 -20.19
N ALA A 89 5.65 2.84 -20.61
CA ALA A 89 5.37 4.25 -20.77
C ALA A 89 5.94 4.79 -22.09
N PRO A 90 5.47 5.94 -22.60
CA PRO A 90 6.10 6.59 -23.74
C PRO A 90 7.61 6.82 -23.51
N ILE A 91 8.42 6.73 -24.57
CA ILE A 91 9.88 6.87 -24.47
C ILE A 91 10.31 8.31 -24.10
N THR A 92 9.47 9.31 -24.37
CA THR A 92 9.76 10.70 -24.05
C THR A 92 9.53 10.98 -22.57
N VAL A 93 10.38 11.80 -21.95
CA VAL A 93 10.24 12.19 -20.53
C VAL A 93 8.86 12.80 -20.25
N ALA A 94 8.40 13.71 -21.11
CA ALA A 94 7.09 14.33 -20.98
C ALA A 94 5.93 13.31 -21.06
N GLY A 95 6.04 12.31 -21.95
CA GLY A 95 5.03 11.26 -22.08
C GLY A 95 5.03 10.31 -20.89
N ALA A 96 6.21 9.91 -20.39
CA ALA A 96 6.34 9.05 -19.22
C ALA A 96 5.83 9.74 -17.93
N LEU A 97 6.10 11.03 -17.75
CA LEU A 97 5.59 11.79 -16.60
C LEU A 97 4.08 12.02 -16.68
N THR A 98 3.56 12.32 -17.88
CA THR A 98 2.11 12.45 -18.09
C THR A 98 1.39 11.14 -17.75
N LEU A 99 1.92 10.00 -18.20
CA LEU A 99 1.33 8.69 -17.87
C LEU A 99 1.39 8.41 -16.36
N GLN A 100 2.54 8.60 -15.72
CA GLN A 100 2.69 8.40 -14.26
C GLN A 100 1.78 9.32 -13.43
N HIS A 101 1.42 10.51 -13.94
CA HIS A 101 0.51 11.40 -13.22
C HIS A 101 -0.97 11.03 -13.43
N ALA A 102 -1.27 10.36 -14.54
CA ALA A 102 -2.62 9.88 -14.84
C ALA A 102 -2.96 8.57 -14.11
N GLU A 103 -1.95 7.81 -13.70
CA GLU A 103 -2.04 6.59 -12.88
C GLU A 103 -1.95 6.91 -11.39
#